data_AF-A0A8J7WTU7-F1
#
_entry.id   AF-A0A8J7WTU7-F1
#
_cell.length_a   1.000
_cell.length_b   1.000
_cell.length_c   1.000
_cell.angle_alpha   90.00
_cell.angle_beta   90.00
_cell.angle_gamma   90.00
#
_symmetry.space_group_name_H-M   'P 1'
#
loop_
_entity.id
_entity.type
_entity.pdbx_description
1 polymer ?
#
loop_
_entity_poly.entity_id
_entity_poly.type
_entity_poly.pdbx_seq_one_letter_code
_entity_poly.pdbx_strand_id
1 'polypeptide(L)'
;LDKAGLESQGLERIVIGGGFGNVLRPASLEGVGMLPPGTVDKVVFAGNTSQLGCARLLLSSSLRRTLEQDMAQVEHIGLAQDAEFMEAFVQNMEFPQREADIINSAVTPR
;
A
#
# COMPACT_ATOMS: atom_id res chain seq x y z
N LEU A 1 -7.09 -3.42 5.87
CA LEU A 1 -7.83 -2.34 6.55
C LEU A 1 -8.93 -2.93 7.43
N ASP A 2 -9.54 -4.02 7.00
CA ASP A 2 -10.61 -4.75 7.69
C ASP A 2 -10.29 -5.12 9.14
N LYS A 3 -9.09 -5.67 9.43
CA LYS A 3 -8.68 -5.98 10.82
C LYS A 3 -8.64 -4.74 11.73
N ALA A 4 -8.41 -3.55 11.15
CA ALA A 4 -8.44 -2.28 11.88
C ALA A 4 -9.83 -1.61 11.86
N GLY A 5 -10.83 -2.19 11.17
CA GLY A 5 -12.17 -1.62 11.02
C GLY A 5 -12.19 -0.30 10.25
N LEU A 6 -11.26 -0.11 9.31
CA LEU A 6 -11.10 1.14 8.55
C LEU A 6 -11.51 0.97 7.09
N GLU A 7 -11.97 2.06 6.47
CA GLU A 7 -12.21 2.16 5.03
C GLU A 7 -11.06 2.92 4.36
N SER A 8 -10.72 2.56 3.11
CA SER A 8 -9.63 3.22 2.36
C SER A 8 -9.86 4.73 2.14
N GLN A 9 -11.11 5.14 2.09
CA GLN A 9 -11.56 6.51 1.88
C GLN A 9 -11.31 7.35 3.14
N GLY A 10 -11.25 6.71 4.30
CA GLY A 10 -10.88 7.34 5.58
C GLY A 10 -9.38 7.57 5.75
N LEU A 11 -8.52 7.06 4.87
CA LEU A 11 -7.09 7.31 4.94
C LEU A 11 -6.80 8.79 4.62
N GLU A 12 -6.00 9.45 5.46
CA GLU A 12 -5.52 10.81 5.20
C GLU A 12 -4.35 10.80 4.20
N ARG A 13 -3.46 9.82 4.31
CA ARG A 13 -2.25 9.72 3.49
C ARG A 13 -1.81 8.27 3.30
N ILE A 14 -1.26 7.99 2.12
CA ILE A 14 -0.59 6.73 1.79
C ILE A 14 0.89 7.04 1.54
N VAL A 15 1.76 6.64 2.46
CA VAL A 15 3.21 6.89 2.36
C VAL A 15 3.90 5.67 1.78
N ILE A 16 4.44 5.79 0.57
CA ILE A 16 5.14 4.70 -0.12
C ILE A 16 6.65 4.86 0.09
N GLY A 17 7.22 3.91 0.84
CA GLY A 17 8.66 3.73 0.97
C GLY A 17 9.20 2.74 -0.07
N GLY A 18 10.49 2.84 -0.38
CA GLY A 18 11.20 1.94 -1.29
C GLY A 18 12.08 2.68 -2.29
N GLY A 19 12.94 1.94 -2.99
CA GLY A 19 13.88 2.47 -3.98
C GLY A 19 13.26 2.84 -5.32
N PHE A 20 11.93 2.98 -5.40
CA PHE A 20 11.20 3.16 -6.65
C PHE A 20 11.38 4.56 -7.30
N GLY A 21 11.90 5.53 -6.56
CA GLY A 21 12.23 6.87 -7.06
C GLY A 21 11.03 7.59 -7.69
N ASN A 22 11.29 8.42 -8.70
CA ASN A 22 10.26 9.16 -9.48
C ASN A 22 9.61 8.33 -10.59
N VAL A 23 9.82 7.00 -10.62
CA VAL A 23 9.35 6.13 -11.70
C VAL A 23 7.88 5.75 -11.54
N LEU A 24 7.42 5.63 -10.29
CA LEU A 24 6.04 5.28 -9.99
C LEU A 24 5.13 6.50 -10.11
N ARG A 25 4.07 6.35 -10.91
CA ARG A 25 2.96 7.29 -10.94
C ARG A 25 1.83 6.72 -10.08
N PRO A 26 1.28 7.46 -9.12
CA PRO A 26 0.15 7.00 -8.30
C PRO A 26 -1.02 6.46 -9.13
N ALA A 27 -1.39 7.15 -10.21
CA ALA A 27 -2.45 6.69 -11.12
C ALA A 27 -2.14 5.34 -11.78
N SER A 28 -0.87 5.05 -12.05
CA SER A 28 -0.47 3.73 -12.56
C SER A 28 -0.59 2.65 -11.48
N LEU A 29 -0.32 2.97 -10.21
CA LEU A 29 -0.48 2.02 -9.09
C LEU A 29 -1.96 1.70 -8.82
N GLU A 30 -2.83 2.71 -8.88
CA GLU A 30 -4.27 2.51 -8.81
C GLU A 30 -4.79 1.71 -10.01
N GLY A 31 -4.35 2.05 -11.22
CA GLY A 31 -4.76 1.35 -12.45
C GLY A 31 -4.38 -0.13 -12.51
N VAL A 32 -3.31 -0.55 -11.82
CA VAL A 32 -2.94 -1.96 -11.69
C VAL A 32 -3.55 -2.64 -10.45
N GLY A 33 -4.39 -1.95 -9.67
CA GLY A 33 -5.05 -2.50 -8.49
C GLY A 33 -4.18 -2.56 -7.23
N MET A 34 -3.00 -1.91 -7.23
CA MET A 34 -2.14 -1.87 -6.05
C MET A 34 -2.62 -0.87 -5.00
N LEU A 35 -3.30 0.20 -5.44
CA LEU A 35 -3.92 1.19 -4.56
C LEU A 35 -5.44 1.09 -4.64
N PRO A 36 -6.17 1.35 -3.53
CA PRO A 36 -7.62 1.46 -3.58
C PRO A 36 -8.08 2.59 -4.52
N PRO A 37 -9.19 2.42 -5.25
CA PRO A 37 -9.71 3.44 -6.14
C PRO A 37 -10.04 4.76 -5.43
N GLY A 38 -9.70 5.89 -6.06
CA GLY A 38 -9.92 7.23 -5.55
C GLY A 38 -8.95 7.64 -4.44
N THR A 39 -7.75 7.06 -4.40
CA THR A 39 -6.74 7.38 -3.36
C THR A 39 -5.44 7.96 -3.89
N VAL A 40 -5.34 8.16 -5.20
CA VAL A 40 -4.15 8.67 -5.90
C VAL A 40 -3.62 9.99 -5.33
N ASP A 41 -4.52 10.90 -5.00
CA ASP A 41 -4.25 12.23 -4.42
C ASP A 41 -3.72 12.18 -2.99
N LYS A 42 -3.82 11.03 -2.32
CA LYS A 42 -3.34 10.81 -0.96
C LYS A 42 -1.91 10.24 -0.91
N VAL A 43 -1.32 9.93 -2.07
CA VAL A 43 -0.03 9.24 -2.16
C VAL A 43 1.16 10.20 -2.00
N VAL A 44 2.09 9.84 -1.12
CA VAL A 44 3.37 10.53 -0.95
C VAL A 44 4.51 9.51 -1.02
N PHE A 45 5.50 9.76 -1.87
CA PHE A 45 6.70 8.93 -1.95
C PHE A 45 7.76 9.41 -0.97
N ALA A 46 8.21 8.52 -0.09
CA ALA A 46 9.21 8.80 0.95
C ALA A 46 10.62 8.29 0.61
N GLY A 47 10.79 7.66 -0.55
CA GLY A 47 12.05 7.06 -0.97
C GLY A 47 12.50 5.92 -0.05
N ASN A 48 13.82 5.71 0.08
CA ASN A 48 14.36 4.68 0.96
C ASN A 48 14.33 5.13 2.44
N THR A 49 13.20 4.91 3.09
CA THR A 49 12.96 5.25 4.50
C THR A 49 13.88 4.47 5.45
N SER A 50 14.29 3.25 5.09
CA SER A 50 15.23 2.46 5.89
C SER A 50 16.61 3.11 5.96
N GLN A 51 17.14 3.56 4.82
CA GLN A 51 18.43 4.26 4.77
C GLN A 51 18.38 5.59 5.52
N LEU A 52 17.35 6.40 5.29
CA LEU A 52 17.18 7.67 5.98
C LEU A 52 16.98 7.48 7.49
N GLY A 53 16.20 6.48 7.88
CA GLY A 53 15.97 6.10 9.28
C GLY A 53 17.28 5.68 9.95
N CYS A 54 18.07 4.81 9.32
CA CYS A 54 19.37 4.40 9.82
C CYS A 54 20.28 5.60 10.09
N ALA A 55 20.44 6.50 9.11
CA ALA A 55 21.27 7.70 9.28
C ALA A 55 20.78 8.57 10.45
N ARG A 56 19.46 8.78 10.58
CA ARG A 56 18.87 9.55 11.69
C ARG A 56 19.10 8.90 13.05
N LEU A 57 18.93 7.58 13.15
CA LEU A 57 19.09 6.82 14.38
C LEU A 57 20.57 6.70 14.81
N LEU A 58 21.50 6.65 13.85
CA LEU A 58 22.94 6.70 14.13
C LEU A 58 23.37 8.03 14.74
N LEU A 59 22.73 9.14 14.33
CA LEU A 59 23.07 10.49 14.78
C LEU A 59 22.30 10.94 16.04
N SER A 60 21.27 10.19 16.47
CA SER A 60 20.42 10.60 17.59
C SER A 60 20.00 9.43 18.48
N SER A 61 20.63 9.35 19.67
CA SER A 61 20.28 8.36 20.69
C SER A 61 18.90 8.61 21.32
N SER A 62 18.45 9.86 21.36
CA SER A 62 17.09 10.20 21.83
C SER A 62 16.04 9.70 20.86
N LEU A 63 16.25 9.92 19.55
CA LEU A 63 15.33 9.42 18.52
C LEU A 63 15.23 7.89 18.55
N ARG A 64 16.36 7.21 18.76
CA ARG A 64 16.38 5.75 18.92
C ARG A 64 15.53 5.29 20.10
N ARG A 65 15.67 5.91 21.27
CA ARG A 65 14.86 5.55 22.46
C ARG A 65 13.36 5.79 22.23
N THR A 66 12.99 6.92 21.62
CA THR A 66 11.58 7.20 21.29
C THR A 66 11.03 6.16 20.32
N LEU A 67 11.77 5.83 19.26
CA LEU A 67 11.35 4.81 18.31
C LEU A 67 11.15 3.44 18.98
N GLU A 68 12.07 3.03 19.86
CA GLU A 68 11.95 1.78 20.62
C GLU A 68 10.68 1.74 21.49
N GLN A 69 10.28 2.88 22.07
CA GLN A 69 9.03 3.00 22.83
C GLN A 69 7.80 2.92 21.92
N ASP A 70 7.82 3.62 20.79
CA ASP A 70 6.70 3.64 19.84
C ASP A 70 6.46 2.26 19.21
N MET A 71 7.52 1.47 19.00
CA MET A 71 7.42 0.10 18.50
C MET A 71 6.62 -0.84 19.41
N ALA A 72 6.45 -0.52 20.68
CA ALA A 72 5.58 -1.30 21.58
C ALA A 72 4.09 -1.22 21.19
N GLN A 73 3.69 -0.21 20.40
CA GLN A 73 2.31 -0.04 19.92
C GLN A 73 2.05 -0.68 18.54
N VAL A 74 3.09 -1.24 17.91
CA VAL A 74 2.96 -1.87 16.60
C VAL A 74 2.57 -3.33 16.76
N GLU A 75 1.42 -3.68 16.19
CA GLU A 75 0.95 -5.06 16.13
C GLU A 75 1.32 -5.70 14.78
N HIS A 76 1.86 -6.92 14.83
CA HIS A 76 2.15 -7.70 13.63
C HIS A 76 0.97 -8.62 13.28
N ILE A 77 0.40 -8.43 12.08
CA ILE A 77 -0.68 -9.26 11.55
C ILE A 77 -0.09 -10.34 10.63
N GLY A 78 -0.21 -11.61 11.04
CA GLY A 78 0.34 -12.76 10.31
C GLY A 78 -0.52 -13.22 9.12
N LEU A 79 -0.46 -12.49 8.00
CA LEU A 79 -1.32 -12.70 6.83
C LEU A 79 -1.27 -14.11 6.21
N ALA A 80 -0.12 -14.81 6.29
CA ALA A 80 0.05 -16.13 5.67
C ALA A 80 -0.82 -17.24 6.30
N GLN A 81 -1.34 -17.02 7.50
CA GLN A 81 -2.22 -17.95 8.21
C GLN A 81 -3.69 -17.49 8.19
N ASP A 82 -3.97 -16.35 7.55
CA ASP A 82 -5.29 -15.75 7.52
C ASP A 82 -6.04 -16.18 6.26
N ALA A 83 -7.10 -16.98 6.45
CA ALA A 83 -7.91 -17.49 5.35
C ALA A 83 -8.62 -16.37 4.57
N GLU A 84 -9.06 -15.31 5.25
CA GLU A 84 -9.71 -14.15 4.62
C GLU A 84 -8.72 -13.40 3.73
N PHE A 85 -7.48 -13.26 4.19
CA PHE A 85 -6.41 -12.69 3.37
C PHE A 85 -6.09 -13.54 2.15
N MET A 86 -6.01 -14.87 2.31
CA MET A 86 -5.74 -15.78 1.19
C MET A 86 -6.83 -15.71 0.12
N GLU A 87 -8.10 -15.62 0.53
CA GLU A 87 -9.21 -15.41 -0.40
C GLU A 87 -9.10 -14.06 -1.11
N ALA A 88 -8.87 -12.97 -0.36
CA ALA A 88 -8.68 -11.64 -0.95
C ALA A 88 -7.49 -11.58 -1.91
N PHE A 89 -6.39 -12.26 -1.61
CA PHE A 89 -5.22 -12.35 -2.47
C PHE A 89 -5.54 -13.05 -3.80
N VAL A 90 -6.24 -14.18 -3.76
CA VAL A 90 -6.67 -14.89 -4.98
C VAL A 90 -7.63 -14.02 -5.80
N GLN A 91 -8.58 -13.35 -5.16
CA GLN A 91 -9.54 -12.46 -5.83
C GLN A 91 -8.89 -11.25 -6.50
N ASN A 92 -7.72 -10.82 -6.04
CA ASN A 92 -7.00 -9.64 -6.55
C ASN A 92 -5.70 -10.01 -7.29
N MET A 93 -5.57 -11.25 -7.76
CA MET A 93 -4.39 -11.69 -8.52
C MET A 93 -4.40 -11.19 -9.97
N GLU A 94 -5.59 -10.95 -10.53
CA GLU A 94 -5.77 -10.36 -11.85
C GLU A 94 -5.76 -8.82 -11.77
N PHE A 95 -5.34 -8.17 -12.85
CA PHE A 95 -5.45 -6.71 -12.94
C PHE A 95 -6.92 -6.28 -12.98
N PRO A 96 -7.29 -5.16 -12.33
CA PRO A 96 -8.64 -4.62 -12.43
C PRO A 96 -9.01 -4.38 -13.89
N GLN A 97 -10.16 -4.88 -14.31
CA GLN A 97 -10.64 -4.65 -15.67
C GLN A 97 -11.01 -3.17 -15.84
N ARG A 98 -10.50 -2.53 -16.89
CA ARG A 98 -10.94 -1.17 -17.24
C ARG A 98 -12.32 -1.26 -17.88
N GLU A 99 -13.13 -0.24 -17.65
CA GLU A 99 -14.49 -0.15 -18.21
C GLU A 99 -14.51 -0.30 -19.75
N ALA A 100 -13.45 0.15 -20.44
CA ALA A 100 -13.26 -0.05 -21.87
C ALA A 100 -13.01 -1.52 -22.29
N ASP A 101 -12.42 -2.33 -21.41
CA ASP A 101 -12.12 -3.74 -21.66
C ASP A 101 -13.40 -4.60 -21.50
N ILE A 102 -14.31 -4.19 -20.60
CA ILE A 102 -15.64 -4.80 -20.40
C ILE A 102 -16.54 -4.57 -21.63
N ILE A 103 -16.54 -3.35 -22.17
CA ILE A 103 -17.34 -3.01 -23.37
C ILE A 103 -16.85 -3.82 -24.59
N ASN A 104 -15.54 -4.01 -24.75
CA ASN A 104 -14.98 -4.77 -25.87
C ASN A 104 -15.17 -6.29 -25.74
N SER A 105 -15.27 -6.84 -24.52
CA SER A 105 -15.54 -8.27 -24.32
C SER A 105 -17.02 -8.64 -24.56
N ALA A 106 -17.95 -7.71 -24.33
CA ALA A 106 -19.39 -7.88 -24.58
C ALA A 106 -19.80 -7.81 -26.07
N VAL A 107 -18.89 -7.36 -26.96
CA VAL A 107 -19.19 -7.14 -28.40
C VAL A 107 -18.65 -8.27 -29.30
N THR A 108 -18.11 -9.35 -28.75
CA THR A 108 -17.68 -10.51 -29.57
C THR A 108 -18.65 -11.69 -29.42
N PRO A 109 -19.70 -11.82 -30.26
CA PRO A 109 -20.35 -13.11 -30.44
C PRO A 109 -19.44 -13.99 -31.30
N ARG A 110 -19.10 -15.17 -30.78
CA ARG A 110 -18.85 -16.35 -31.60
C ARG A 110 -19.78 -17.46 -31.16
#